data_AF-A0A660TWY7-F1
#
_entry.id   AF-A0A660TWY7-F1
#
_cell.length_a   1.000
_cell.length_b   1.000
_cell.length_c   1.000
_cell.angle_alpha   90.00
_cell.angle_beta   90.00
_cell.angle_gamma   90.00
#
_symmetry.space_group_name_H-M   'P 1'
#
loop_
_entity.id
_entity.type
_entity.pdbx_description
1 polymer ?
#
loop_
_entity_poly.entity_id
_entity_poly.type
_entity_poly.pdbx_seq_one_letter_code
_entity_poly.pdbx_strand_id
1 'polypeptide(L)'
;MNNADDITDTEKGGWAGLYFLGGTFQFDFAAIVPGEWNHFVISATGKARYLNYTKAGAGESWYWRADEGQNFNGWQYKGDYVLGWQPPWKVNFIGFIAEHGFWISPEIRDKSTIESGGWGSDFHHWRFGPLMNIDLNNGHGLTILLQFRNGLYITEETAYARWFQRWEAEGGKYIKLDRLALAYSWKF
;
A
#
# COMPACT_ATOMS: atom_id res chain seq x y z
N MET A 1 0.84 -33.00 11.61
CA MET A 1 0.54 -31.98 10.58
C MET A 1 -0.67 -32.48 9.79
N ASN A 2 -1.85 -31.88 10.03
CA ASN A 2 -3.06 -32.21 9.26
C ASN A 2 -2.96 -31.51 7.90
N ASN A 3 -2.98 -32.30 6.82
CA ASN A 3 -2.95 -31.85 5.42
C ASN A 3 -4.29 -31.23 4.93
N ALA A 4 -5.28 -31.08 5.81
CA ALA A 4 -6.64 -30.68 5.40
C ALA A 4 -6.80 -29.18 5.10
N ASP A 5 -5.79 -28.34 5.41
CA ASP A 5 -5.89 -26.88 5.29
C ASP A 5 -4.67 -26.28 4.57
N ASP A 6 -4.12 -26.99 3.58
CA ASP A 6 -3.06 -26.46 2.74
C ASP A 6 -3.67 -25.56 1.66
N ILE A 7 -3.52 -24.25 1.80
CA ILE A 7 -4.02 -23.23 0.86
C ILE A 7 -3.39 -23.33 -0.54
N THR A 8 -2.34 -24.15 -0.72
CA THR A 8 -1.87 -24.56 -2.06
C THR A 8 -2.89 -25.40 -2.83
N ASP A 9 -3.97 -25.86 -2.17
CA ASP A 9 -5.14 -26.53 -2.74
C ASP A 9 -6.26 -25.55 -3.14
N THR A 10 -5.98 -24.24 -3.20
CA THR A 10 -6.87 -23.30 -3.89
C THR A 10 -7.07 -23.83 -5.32
N GLU A 11 -8.30 -24.14 -5.71
CA GLU A 11 -8.59 -24.68 -7.03
C GLU A 11 -7.94 -23.80 -8.11
N LYS A 12 -7.01 -24.41 -8.86
CA LYS A 12 -6.28 -23.74 -9.93
C LYS A 12 -7.21 -23.58 -11.14
N GLY A 13 -7.33 -22.35 -11.61
CA GLY A 13 -8.17 -22.00 -12.77
C GLY A 13 -9.45 -21.29 -12.34
N GLY A 14 -9.73 -20.15 -12.95
CA GLY A 14 -10.84 -19.27 -12.60
C GLY A 14 -10.60 -17.87 -13.13
N TRP A 15 -11.61 -17.01 -13.03
CA TRP A 15 -11.51 -15.61 -13.44
C TRP A 15 -11.26 -14.75 -12.22
N ALA A 16 -10.20 -13.95 -12.27
CA ALA A 16 -9.96 -12.89 -11.30
C ALA A 16 -10.33 -11.54 -11.94
N GLY A 17 -11.16 -10.77 -11.26
CA GLY A 17 -11.62 -9.45 -11.68
C GLY A 17 -11.25 -8.39 -10.65
N LEU A 18 -10.89 -7.21 -11.15
CA LEU A 18 -10.69 -6.01 -10.34
C LEU A 18 -11.49 -4.87 -10.95
N TYR A 19 -12.40 -4.32 -10.17
CA TYR A 19 -13.19 -3.15 -10.52
C TYR A 19 -12.83 -2.03 -9.56
N PHE A 20 -12.71 -0.80 -10.03
CA PHE A 20 -12.40 0.32 -9.13
C PHE A 20 -13.05 1.60 -9.61
N LEU A 21 -13.39 2.44 -8.63
CA LEU A 21 -13.72 3.83 -8.83
C LEU A 21 -12.80 4.64 -7.94
N GLY A 22 -12.28 5.75 -8.45
CA GLY A 22 -11.44 6.63 -7.65
C GLY A 22 -11.43 8.05 -8.18
N GLY A 23 -10.92 8.94 -7.35
CA GLY A 23 -10.75 10.35 -7.65
C GLY A 23 -9.43 10.85 -7.09
N THR A 24 -8.95 11.94 -7.68
CA THR A 24 -7.69 12.57 -7.32
C THR A 24 -7.93 14.05 -7.08
N PHE A 25 -7.58 14.51 -5.90
CA PHE A 25 -7.51 15.92 -5.55
C PHE A 25 -6.04 16.37 -5.64
N GLN A 26 -5.79 17.48 -6.35
CA GLN A 26 -4.47 18.07 -6.45
C GLN A 26 -4.56 19.57 -6.25
N PHE A 27 -3.59 20.12 -5.51
CA PHE A 27 -3.52 21.53 -5.21
C PHE A 27 -2.06 21.99 -5.10
N ASP A 28 -1.78 23.17 -5.63
CA ASP A 28 -0.51 23.88 -5.48
C ASP A 28 -0.79 25.25 -4.85
N PHE A 29 -0.15 25.54 -3.72
CA PHE A 29 -0.29 26.80 -3.00
C PHE A 29 0.13 28.02 -3.85
N ALA A 30 1.07 27.85 -4.77
CA ALA A 30 1.49 28.91 -5.67
C ALA A 30 0.36 29.40 -6.61
N ALA A 31 -0.71 28.61 -6.78
CA ALA A 31 -1.90 29.04 -7.52
C ALA A 31 -2.70 30.14 -6.79
N ILE A 32 -2.58 30.22 -5.46
CA ILE A 32 -3.21 31.28 -4.66
C ILE A 32 -2.22 32.41 -4.36
N VAL A 33 -1.00 32.05 -3.98
CA VAL A 33 0.07 33.03 -3.65
C VAL A 33 1.26 32.80 -4.58
N PRO A 34 1.30 33.50 -5.72
CA PRO A 34 2.40 33.34 -6.68
C PRO A 34 3.76 33.62 -6.05
N GLY A 35 4.74 32.80 -6.39
CA GLY A 35 6.12 32.97 -5.94
C GLY A 35 6.93 31.69 -6.12
N GLU A 36 8.20 31.85 -6.47
CA GLU A 36 9.10 30.71 -6.78
C GLU A 36 9.30 29.74 -5.60
N TRP A 37 9.09 30.21 -4.37
CA TRP A 37 9.24 29.43 -3.14
C TRP A 37 7.94 28.81 -2.64
N ASN A 38 6.81 29.22 -3.20
CA ASN A 38 5.48 28.94 -2.66
C ASN A 38 4.86 27.66 -3.23
N HIS A 39 5.59 26.91 -4.04
CA HIS A 39 5.10 25.67 -4.67
C HIS A 39 5.03 24.53 -3.65
N PHE A 40 4.05 24.60 -2.75
CA PHE A 40 3.67 23.50 -1.87
C PHE A 40 2.54 22.71 -2.54
N VAL A 41 2.85 21.48 -2.92
CA VAL A 41 1.98 20.62 -3.71
C VAL A 41 1.41 19.53 -2.84
N ILE A 42 0.10 19.35 -2.90
CA ILE A 42 -0.62 18.24 -2.29
C ILE A 42 -1.33 17.47 -3.39
N SER A 43 -1.20 16.16 -3.38
CA SER A 43 -1.97 15.25 -4.23
C SER A 43 -2.50 14.11 -3.37
N ALA A 44 -3.81 13.92 -3.37
CA ALA A 44 -4.47 12.84 -2.64
C ALA A 44 -5.39 12.09 -3.61
N THR A 45 -5.12 10.80 -3.80
CA THR A 45 -5.94 9.92 -4.62
C THR A 45 -6.58 8.88 -3.73
N GLY A 46 -7.91 8.75 -3.81
CA GLY A 46 -8.67 7.71 -3.13
C GLY A 46 -9.35 6.80 -4.14
N LYS A 47 -9.24 5.49 -3.95
CA LYS A 47 -9.86 4.46 -4.80
C LYS A 47 -10.61 3.46 -3.93
N ALA A 48 -11.89 3.22 -4.25
CA ALA A 48 -12.62 2.05 -3.80
C ALA A 48 -12.51 0.98 -4.89
N ARG A 49 -11.93 -0.17 -4.55
CA ARG A 49 -11.76 -1.29 -5.49
C ARG A 49 -12.45 -2.54 -4.98
N TYR A 50 -13.12 -3.27 -5.85
CA TYR A 50 -13.68 -4.58 -5.60
C TYR A 50 -12.80 -5.63 -6.27
N LEU A 51 -12.29 -6.57 -5.47
CA LEU A 51 -11.57 -7.75 -5.96
C LEU A 51 -12.52 -8.94 -5.95
N ASN A 52 -12.44 -9.76 -6.99
CA ASN A 52 -13.18 -11.00 -7.09
C ASN A 52 -12.32 -12.10 -7.72
N TYR A 53 -12.45 -13.30 -7.18
CA TYR A 53 -11.95 -14.53 -7.76
C TYR A 53 -13.07 -15.57 -7.72
N THR A 54 -13.44 -16.10 -8.89
CA THR A 54 -14.63 -16.96 -9.04
C THR A 54 -14.56 -18.29 -8.28
N LYS A 55 -13.37 -18.69 -7.83
CA LYS A 55 -13.14 -19.93 -7.08
C LYS A 55 -12.96 -19.73 -5.57
N ALA A 56 -13.01 -18.49 -5.09
CA ALA A 56 -13.02 -18.21 -3.66
C ALA A 56 -14.45 -17.92 -3.18
N GLY A 57 -14.87 -18.60 -2.12
CA GLY A 57 -16.12 -18.34 -1.42
C GLY A 57 -16.12 -16.99 -0.68
N ALA A 58 -17.26 -16.66 -0.07
CA ALA A 58 -17.38 -15.48 0.77
C ALA A 58 -16.47 -15.60 2.00
N GLY A 59 -15.65 -14.56 2.26
CA GLY A 59 -14.67 -14.57 3.36
C GLY A 59 -13.52 -15.57 3.20
N GLU A 60 -13.44 -16.30 2.09
CA GLU A 60 -12.32 -17.19 1.80
C GLU A 60 -11.16 -16.39 1.22
N SER A 61 -9.96 -16.63 1.75
CA SER A 61 -8.75 -15.97 1.25
C SER A 61 -8.12 -16.77 0.13
N TRP A 62 -7.49 -16.10 -0.83
CA TRP A 62 -6.87 -16.74 -1.99
C TRP A 62 -5.51 -16.13 -2.34
N TYR A 63 -4.69 -16.93 -3.03
CA TYR A 63 -3.39 -16.50 -3.55
C TYR A 63 -3.49 -15.95 -4.96
N TRP A 64 -2.63 -14.97 -5.24
CA TRP A 64 -2.38 -14.50 -6.58
C TRP A 64 -0.94 -14.03 -6.75
N ARG A 65 -0.22 -14.65 -7.69
CA ARG A 65 1.17 -14.31 -8.07
C ARG A 65 2.13 -14.25 -6.88
N ALA A 66 2.20 -15.33 -6.10
CA ALA A 66 3.13 -15.48 -4.98
C ALA A 66 3.05 -14.35 -3.94
N ASP A 67 1.83 -13.88 -3.68
CA ASP A 67 1.56 -12.93 -2.62
C ASP A 67 1.42 -13.62 -1.26
N GLU A 68 1.06 -12.84 -0.22
CA GLU A 68 0.92 -13.33 1.15
C GLU A 68 -0.38 -14.14 1.39
N GLY A 69 -1.19 -14.41 0.35
CA GLY A 69 -2.45 -15.13 0.46
C GLY A 69 -3.55 -14.37 1.20
N GLN A 70 -3.40 -13.05 1.33
CA GLN A 70 -4.31 -12.14 2.05
C GLN A 70 -5.33 -11.47 1.13
N ASN A 71 -5.54 -12.00 -0.08
CA ASN A 71 -6.61 -11.51 -0.94
C ASN A 71 -7.93 -12.13 -0.55
N PHE A 72 -9.00 -11.36 -0.71
CA PHE A 72 -10.36 -11.80 -0.49
C PHE A 72 -11.25 -11.27 -1.60
N ASN A 73 -12.41 -11.91 -1.76
CA ASN A 73 -13.50 -11.32 -2.52
C ASN A 73 -14.14 -10.21 -1.70
N GLY A 74 -13.98 -8.94 -2.11
CA GLY A 74 -14.44 -7.83 -1.31
C GLY A 74 -13.99 -6.45 -1.76
N TRP A 75 -14.53 -5.45 -1.08
CA TRP A 75 -14.19 -4.05 -1.25
C TRP A 75 -12.95 -3.68 -0.44
N GLN A 76 -12.05 -2.94 -1.05
CA GLN A 76 -10.84 -2.43 -0.47
C GLN A 76 -10.69 -0.94 -0.80
N TYR A 77 -10.22 -0.18 0.18
CA TYR A 77 -9.73 1.18 -0.05
C TYR A 77 -8.26 1.16 -0.46
N LYS A 78 -7.89 2.01 -1.40
CA LYS A 78 -6.50 2.36 -1.73
C LYS A 78 -6.34 3.87 -1.78
N GLY A 79 -5.39 4.38 -1.00
CA GLY A 79 -5.01 5.79 -0.96
C GLY A 79 -3.59 6.00 -1.44
N ASP A 80 -3.37 6.98 -2.30
CA ASP A 80 -2.04 7.43 -2.72
C ASP A 80 -1.92 8.93 -2.41
N TYR A 81 -1.00 9.31 -1.54
CA TYR A 81 -0.85 10.67 -1.03
C TYR A 81 0.57 11.19 -1.27
N VAL A 82 0.68 12.43 -1.73
CA VAL A 82 1.94 13.15 -1.89
C VAL A 82 1.78 14.52 -1.26
N LEU A 83 2.71 14.85 -0.37
CA LEU A 83 2.95 16.20 0.10
C LEU A 83 4.35 16.58 -0.36
N GLY A 84 4.48 17.69 -1.07
CA GLY A 84 5.76 18.10 -1.63
C GLY A 84 5.94 19.60 -1.69
N TRP A 85 7.18 19.97 -1.95
CA TRP A 85 7.63 21.33 -2.11
C TRP A 85 8.60 21.39 -3.29
N GLN A 86 8.41 22.38 -4.16
CA GLN A 86 9.25 22.62 -5.34
C GLN A 86 10.04 23.91 -5.16
N PRO A 87 11.25 23.85 -4.59
CA PRO A 87 12.09 25.02 -4.46
C PRO A 87 12.78 25.40 -5.78
N PRO A 88 13.24 26.65 -5.95
CA PRO A 88 13.81 27.15 -7.19
C PRO A 88 15.29 26.78 -7.42
N TRP A 89 15.80 25.75 -6.74
CA TRP A 89 17.20 25.32 -6.86
C TRP A 89 17.31 23.90 -7.42
N LYS A 90 18.53 23.37 -7.51
CA LYS A 90 18.81 22.07 -8.16
C LYS A 90 17.94 20.91 -7.67
N VAL A 91 17.58 20.87 -6.39
CA VAL A 91 16.58 19.92 -5.91
C VAL A 91 15.20 20.45 -6.26
N ASN A 92 14.62 20.07 -7.39
CA ASN A 92 13.38 20.68 -7.88
C ASN A 92 12.09 20.05 -7.30
N PHE A 93 12.22 19.01 -6.48
CA PHE A 93 11.11 18.49 -5.67
C PHE A 93 11.64 17.80 -4.42
N ILE A 94 11.07 18.13 -3.26
CA ILE A 94 11.23 17.40 -2.01
C ILE A 94 9.84 17.09 -1.51
N GLY A 95 9.58 15.83 -1.19
CA GLY A 95 8.28 15.45 -0.70
C GLY A 95 8.29 14.19 0.14
N PHE A 96 7.10 13.87 0.57
CA PHE A 96 6.76 12.68 1.30
C PHE A 96 5.60 12.01 0.58
N ILE A 97 5.77 10.72 0.27
CA ILE A 97 4.74 9.90 -0.34
C ILE A 97 4.23 8.91 0.71
N ALA A 98 2.92 8.67 0.73
CA ALA A 98 2.29 7.65 1.53
C ALA A 98 1.25 6.90 0.68
N GLU A 99 1.34 5.58 0.68
CA GLU A 99 0.40 4.65 0.09
C GLU A 99 -0.34 3.97 1.25
N HIS A 100 -1.66 3.88 1.16
CA HIS A 100 -2.52 3.27 2.17
C HIS A 100 -3.44 2.25 1.53
N GLY A 101 -3.71 1.15 2.22
CA GLY A 101 -4.82 0.29 1.87
C GLY A 101 -5.38 -0.47 3.06
N PHE A 102 -6.67 -0.75 3.00
CA PHE A 102 -7.38 -1.55 3.99
C PHE A 102 -8.68 -2.10 3.39
N TRP A 103 -9.19 -3.21 3.93
CA TRP A 103 -10.45 -3.80 3.51
C TRP A 103 -11.65 -3.05 4.10
N ILE A 104 -12.65 -2.77 3.27
CA ILE A 104 -13.91 -2.10 3.67
C ILE A 104 -15.01 -3.13 3.96
N SER A 105 -15.01 -4.27 3.27
CA SER A 105 -16.04 -5.31 3.44
C SER A 105 -16.12 -5.77 4.90
N PRO A 106 -17.30 -5.70 5.56
CA PRO A 106 -17.47 -6.07 6.96
C PRO A 106 -17.04 -7.50 7.29
N GLU A 107 -17.35 -8.45 6.40
CA GLU A 107 -16.99 -9.88 6.54
C GLU A 107 -15.48 -10.12 6.65
N ILE A 108 -14.66 -9.21 6.14
CA ILE A 108 -13.19 -9.28 6.20
C ILE A 108 -12.68 -8.46 7.38
N ARG A 109 -13.29 -7.30 7.62
CA ARG A 109 -12.98 -6.44 8.76
C ARG A 109 -13.11 -7.20 10.08
N ASP A 110 -14.12 -8.05 10.21
CA ASP A 110 -14.39 -8.76 11.46
C ASP A 110 -13.53 -10.04 11.62
N LYS A 111 -12.59 -10.32 10.69
CA LYS A 111 -11.61 -11.42 10.75
C LYS A 111 -10.25 -11.00 11.34
N SER A 112 -10.28 -10.04 12.26
CA SER A 112 -9.11 -9.57 12.99
C SER A 112 -8.35 -10.74 13.62
N THR A 113 -7.03 -10.75 13.46
CA THR A 113 -6.12 -11.74 14.08
C THR A 113 -5.43 -11.18 15.32
N ILE A 114 -5.82 -9.99 15.76
CA ILE A 114 -5.33 -9.34 16.98
C ILE A 114 -6.26 -9.72 18.15
N GLU A 115 -5.66 -10.25 19.22
CA GLU A 115 -6.33 -10.80 20.42
C GLU A 115 -7.31 -9.83 21.10
N SER A 116 -7.09 -8.52 21.00
CA SER A 116 -7.94 -7.49 21.63
C SER A 116 -9.23 -7.15 20.88
N GLY A 117 -9.58 -7.89 19.82
CA GLY A 117 -10.78 -7.63 19.03
C GLY A 117 -10.65 -6.32 18.26
N GLY A 118 -9.57 -6.19 17.47
CA GLY A 118 -9.24 -5.00 16.69
C GLY A 118 -10.42 -4.45 15.88
N TRP A 119 -10.34 -3.20 15.43
CA TRP A 119 -11.38 -2.54 14.61
C TRP A 119 -11.41 -3.03 13.14
N GLY A 120 -11.05 -4.30 12.89
CA GLY A 120 -10.61 -4.79 11.59
C GLY A 120 -9.52 -3.95 10.93
N SER A 121 -8.78 -3.21 11.76
CA SER A 121 -7.75 -2.21 11.42
C SER A 121 -6.35 -2.85 11.27
N ASP A 122 -6.30 -4.18 11.35
CA ASP A 122 -5.09 -4.98 11.31
C ASP A 122 -4.54 -5.04 9.88
N PHE A 123 -5.45 -5.02 8.89
CA PHE A 123 -5.13 -4.98 7.46
C PHE A 123 -4.86 -3.57 6.92
N HIS A 124 -4.51 -2.62 7.79
CA HIS A 124 -4.03 -1.31 7.33
C HIS A 124 -2.57 -1.43 6.91
N HIS A 125 -2.36 -1.43 5.60
CA HIS A 125 -1.05 -1.41 5.00
C HIS A 125 -0.71 0.01 4.61
N TRP A 126 0.34 0.53 5.22
CA TRP A 126 0.98 1.79 4.92
C TRP A 126 2.35 1.52 4.34
N ARG A 127 2.65 2.20 3.24
CA ARG A 127 4.00 2.36 2.72
C ARG A 127 4.27 3.85 2.60
N PHE A 128 5.33 4.36 3.19
CA PHE A 128 5.56 5.80 3.23
C PHE A 128 7.04 6.14 3.26
N GLY A 129 7.39 7.35 2.86
CA GLY A 129 8.73 7.86 3.05
C GLY A 129 9.08 9.05 2.14
N PRO A 130 10.32 9.55 2.27
CA PRO A 130 10.76 10.70 1.51
C PRO A 130 10.96 10.37 0.02
N LEU A 131 10.63 11.35 -0.80
CA LEU A 131 10.83 11.39 -2.24
C LEU A 131 11.57 12.69 -2.58
N MET A 132 12.60 12.61 -3.40
CA MET A 132 13.36 13.77 -3.86
C MET A 132 13.63 13.65 -5.36
N ASN A 133 13.59 14.78 -6.05
CA ASN A 133 14.06 14.90 -7.42
C ASN A 133 15.15 15.97 -7.53
N ILE A 134 16.24 15.61 -8.20
CA ILE A 134 17.43 16.44 -8.39
C ILE A 134 17.60 16.69 -9.88
N ASP A 135 17.71 17.97 -10.24
CA ASP A 135 18.18 18.43 -11.54
C ASP A 135 19.72 18.45 -11.54
N LEU A 136 20.30 17.60 -12.39
CA LEU A 136 21.75 17.43 -12.54
C LEU A 136 22.33 18.32 -13.66
N ASN A 137 21.54 19.28 -14.17
CA ASN A 137 21.83 20.12 -15.34
C ASN A 137 21.87 19.34 -16.67
N ASN A 138 21.87 20.06 -17.80
CA ASN A 138 21.99 19.51 -19.15
C ASN A 138 20.91 18.46 -19.49
N GLY A 139 19.69 18.67 -18.98
CA GLY A 139 18.57 17.76 -19.22
C GLY A 139 18.63 16.45 -18.42
N HIS A 140 19.58 16.30 -17.50
CA HIS A 140 19.70 15.13 -16.63
C HIS A 140 18.96 15.33 -15.31
N GLY A 141 18.21 14.32 -14.89
CA GLY A 141 17.50 14.33 -13.62
C GLY A 141 17.63 12.99 -12.88
N LEU A 142 17.65 13.06 -11.55
CA LEU A 142 17.69 11.90 -10.66
C LEU A 142 16.58 11.99 -9.62
N THR A 143 15.69 11.01 -9.62
CA THR A 143 14.68 10.80 -8.58
C THR A 143 15.16 9.74 -7.61
N ILE A 144 15.01 10.01 -6.32
CA ILE A 144 15.33 9.12 -5.21
C ILE A 144 14.09 8.95 -4.35
N LEU A 145 13.69 7.69 -4.13
CA LEU A 145 12.56 7.33 -3.29
C LEU A 145 13.01 6.31 -2.26
N LEU A 146 12.79 6.62 -0.98
CA LEU A 146 12.99 5.69 0.12
C LEU A 146 11.65 5.49 0.80
N GLN A 147 11.16 4.25 0.86
CA GLN A 147 9.90 3.93 1.52
C GLN A 147 10.07 2.83 2.54
N PHE A 148 9.35 2.99 3.64
CA PHE A 148 9.16 2.06 4.72
C PHE A 148 7.75 1.50 4.64
N ARG A 149 7.53 0.31 5.19
CA ARG A 149 6.22 -0.34 5.26
C ARG A 149 5.97 -0.80 6.68
N ASN A 150 4.73 -0.65 7.16
CA ASN A 150 4.33 -1.25 8.42
C ASN A 150 4.02 -2.75 8.26
N GLY A 151 4.16 -3.50 9.35
CA GLY A 151 3.69 -4.87 9.47
C GLY A 151 3.22 -5.15 10.90
N LEU A 152 2.68 -6.34 11.12
CA LEU A 152 2.25 -6.82 12.44
C LEU A 152 3.30 -7.75 13.03
N TYR A 153 3.57 -7.62 14.33
CA TYR A 153 4.29 -8.67 15.06
C TYR A 153 3.39 -9.89 15.21
N ILE A 154 3.92 -11.07 14.88
CA ILE A 154 3.23 -12.35 14.93
C ILE A 154 3.97 -13.21 15.95
N THR A 155 3.22 -13.92 16.81
CA THR A 155 3.78 -14.83 17.81
C THR A 155 4.64 -15.91 17.15
N GLU A 156 5.72 -16.34 17.81
CA GLU A 156 6.60 -17.39 17.27
C GLU A 156 5.84 -18.70 16.97
N GLU A 157 4.81 -19.01 17.76
CA GLU A 157 3.97 -20.21 17.60
C GLU A 157 3.24 -20.24 16.26
N THR A 158 2.85 -19.07 15.74
CA THR A 158 2.06 -18.94 14.51
C THR A 158 2.81 -18.28 13.36
N ALA A 159 4.03 -17.79 13.59
CA ALA A 159 4.87 -17.11 12.60
C ALA A 159 5.15 -17.97 11.34
N TYR A 160 5.18 -19.30 11.50
CA TYR A 160 5.38 -20.25 10.41
C TYR A 160 4.08 -20.82 9.83
N ALA A 161 2.91 -20.38 10.32
CA ALA A 161 1.65 -20.80 9.74
C ALA A 161 1.55 -20.28 8.30
N ARG A 162 1.28 -21.20 7.36
CA ARG A 162 1.14 -20.86 5.93
C ARG A 162 -0.07 -19.99 5.65
N TRP A 163 -1.08 -20.01 6.53
CA TRP A 163 -2.33 -19.30 6.36
C TRP A 163 -2.40 -18.14 7.35
N PHE A 164 -2.54 -16.90 6.84
CA PHE A 164 -2.50 -15.71 7.68
C PHE A 164 -3.65 -15.63 8.70
N GLN A 165 -4.80 -16.29 8.48
CA GLN A 165 -5.88 -16.34 9.48
C GLN A 165 -5.48 -17.15 10.74
N ARG A 166 -4.39 -17.92 10.67
CA ARG A 166 -3.80 -18.61 11.83
C ARG A 166 -2.69 -17.80 12.49
N TRP A 167 -2.31 -16.66 11.93
CA TRP A 167 -1.35 -15.78 12.59
C TRP A 167 -2.04 -15.21 13.83
N GLU A 168 -1.36 -15.27 14.95
CA GLU A 168 -1.75 -14.56 16.16
C GLU A 168 -0.85 -13.34 16.27
N ALA A 169 -1.44 -12.17 16.10
CA ALA A 169 -0.69 -10.92 16.14
C ALA A 169 -0.61 -10.40 17.58
N GLU A 170 0.60 -10.05 18.02
CA GLU A 170 0.90 -9.54 19.38
C GLU A 170 0.36 -8.10 19.63
N GLY A 171 -0.49 -7.59 18.74
CA GLY A 171 -1.07 -6.25 18.79
C GLY A 171 -0.12 -5.10 18.38
N GLY A 172 1.20 -5.30 18.44
CA GLY A 172 2.20 -4.33 18.00
C GLY A 172 2.38 -4.24 16.48
N LYS A 173 2.66 -3.03 15.97
CA LYS A 173 3.08 -2.81 14.57
C LYS A 173 4.57 -2.50 14.50
N TYR A 174 5.28 -3.08 13.54
CA TYR A 174 6.66 -2.73 13.22
C TYR A 174 6.72 -1.85 11.96
N ILE A 175 7.84 -1.15 11.78
CA ILE A 175 8.19 -0.45 10.54
C ILE A 175 9.49 -1.07 10.02
N LYS A 176 9.51 -1.46 8.74
CA LYS A 176 10.72 -1.94 8.07
C LYS A 176 11.00 -1.15 6.80
N LEU A 177 12.26 -1.08 6.41
CA LEU A 177 12.62 -0.60 5.08
C LEU A 177 11.97 -1.51 4.03
N ASP A 178 11.33 -0.90 3.03
CA ASP A 178 10.56 -1.63 2.02
C ASP A 178 11.09 -1.45 0.60
N ARG A 179 11.39 -0.21 0.24
CA ARG A 179 11.74 0.14 -1.13
C ARG A 179 12.79 1.24 -1.14
N LEU A 180 13.84 1.00 -1.91
CA LEU A 180 14.69 2.04 -2.46
C LEU A 180 14.48 2.03 -3.97
N ALA A 181 14.08 3.16 -4.54
CA ALA A 181 13.96 3.33 -5.98
C ALA A 181 14.78 4.53 -6.43
N LEU A 182 15.53 4.34 -7.51
CA LEU A 182 16.32 5.36 -8.19
C LEU A 182 15.84 5.41 -9.63
N ALA A 183 15.46 6.59 -10.10
CA ALA A 183 15.09 6.79 -11.49
C ALA A 183 15.95 7.91 -12.08
N TYR A 184 16.62 7.60 -13.18
CA TYR A 184 17.39 8.57 -13.94
C TYR A 184 16.62 8.95 -15.20
N SER A 185 16.59 10.24 -15.49
CA SER A 185 15.96 10.79 -16.69
C SER A 185 16.96 11.64 -17.47
N TRP A 186 16.84 11.59 -18.79
CA TRP A 186 17.61 12.42 -19.70
C TRP A 186 16.67 12.95 -20.79
N LYS A 187 16.68 14.26 -20.99
CA LYS A 187 16.01 14.94 -22.11
C LYS A 187 17.08 15.41 -23.11
N PHE A 188 16.91 15.00 -24.36
CA PHE A 188 17.71 15.38 -25.52
C PHE A 188 17.35 16.78 -26.00
#